data_AF-A0A9D7TS47-F1
#
_entry.id   AF-A0A9D7TS47-F1
#
_cell.length_a   1.000
_cell.length_b   1.000
_cell.length_c   1.000
_cell.angle_alpha   90.00
_cell.angle_beta   90.00
_cell.angle_gamma   90.00
#
_symmetry.space_group_name_H-M   'P 1'
#
loop_
_entity.id
_entity.type
_entity.pdbx_description
1 polymer ?
#
loop_
_entity_poly.entity_id
_entity_poly.type
_entity_poly.pdbx_seq_one_letter_code
_entity_poly.pdbx_strand_id
1 'polypeptide(L)'
;MNAGLAGYLYRDETGPTSRNGIQLAYSYHVRSKNEKSKLGLGIELRALQFAINKSKLTDALGSDPLLNGSSSKIGIDAGAGVYWTNDKLSVGIAASQLIQSKLTFAEGASNIKESGRLYRHYNVTANYKIQTGDDIYLIPNAMARFIQNSPSEFDFGVNLDYKEKFWAGLNWRMNQFWSLQAGVKVLQKIKLTYSYDIYENPINVFSGGSEAHEIGLQFSLKK
;
A
#
# COMPACT_ATOMS: atom_id res chain seq x y z
N MET A 1 5.59 12.35 -22.12
CA MET A 1 6.02 13.07 -20.89
C MET A 1 7.12 12.28 -20.19
N ASN A 2 8.17 12.98 -19.76
CA ASN A 2 9.28 12.38 -19.01
C ASN A 2 9.11 12.59 -17.49
N ALA A 3 8.12 13.35 -17.05
CA ALA A 3 7.80 13.54 -15.64
C ALA A 3 6.36 13.14 -15.33
N GLY A 4 6.09 12.77 -14.08
CA GLY A 4 4.76 12.47 -13.56
C GLY A 4 4.60 12.99 -12.14
N LEU A 5 3.39 13.43 -11.79
CA LEU A 5 3.00 13.86 -10.45
C LEU A 5 1.87 12.96 -9.95
N ALA A 6 1.89 12.63 -8.67
CA ALA A 6 0.83 11.87 -8.02
C ALA A 6 0.50 12.48 -6.65
N GLY A 7 -0.78 12.41 -6.30
CA GLY A 7 -1.29 12.75 -4.98
C GLY A 7 -2.14 11.60 -4.45
N TYR A 8 -2.03 11.33 -3.15
CA TYR A 8 -2.80 10.28 -2.48
C TYR A 8 -3.30 10.81 -1.13
N LEU A 9 -4.58 10.58 -0.88
CA LEU A 9 -5.28 10.94 0.36
C LEU A 9 -5.98 9.69 0.85
N TYR A 10 -5.87 9.39 2.13
CA TYR A 10 -6.55 8.24 2.73
C TYR A 10 -6.93 8.49 4.18
N ARG A 11 -7.96 7.76 4.60
CA ARG A 11 -8.36 7.58 5.99
C ARG A 11 -8.54 6.09 6.23
N ASP A 12 -7.88 5.60 7.26
CA ASP A 12 -7.95 4.21 7.69
C ASP A 12 -8.32 4.16 9.17
N GLU A 13 -9.19 3.23 9.55
CA GLU A 13 -9.62 3.01 10.93
C GLU A 13 -9.57 1.51 11.23
N THR A 14 -8.65 1.14 12.12
CA THR A 14 -8.47 -0.25 12.54
C THR A 14 -8.56 -0.33 14.07
N GLY A 15 -9.70 -0.83 14.55
CA GLY A 15 -9.98 -0.98 15.98
C GLY A 15 -9.92 0.36 16.75
N PRO A 16 -9.00 0.53 17.72
CA PRO A 16 -8.82 1.78 18.45
C PRO A 16 -7.91 2.78 17.74
N THR A 17 -7.32 2.44 16.60
CA THR A 17 -6.38 3.32 15.88
C THR A 17 -7.00 3.89 14.62
N SER A 18 -6.66 5.14 14.30
CA SER A 18 -7.04 5.78 13.05
C SER A 18 -5.86 6.52 12.42
N ARG A 19 -5.80 6.52 11.09
CA ARG A 19 -4.73 7.14 10.30
C ARG A 19 -5.34 8.01 9.21
N ASN A 20 -4.97 9.30 9.18
CA ASN A 20 -5.23 10.18 8.05
C ASN A 20 -3.90 10.49 7.38
N GLY A 21 -3.81 10.29 6.07
CA GLY A 21 -2.58 10.53 5.35
C GLY A 21 -2.77 11.32 4.07
N ILE A 22 -1.79 12.17 3.80
CA ILE A 22 -1.59 12.84 2.51
C ILE A 22 -0.19 12.50 2.01
N GLN A 23 -0.09 12.25 0.71
CA GLN A 23 1.16 11.93 0.04
C GLN A 23 1.21 12.67 -1.30
N LEU A 24 2.37 13.21 -1.61
CA LEU A 24 2.71 13.82 -2.88
C LEU A 24 3.94 13.10 -3.43
N ALA A 25 3.92 12.76 -4.71
CA ALA A 25 5.04 12.09 -5.36
C ALA A 25 5.37 12.73 -6.70
N TYR A 26 6.67 12.75 -7.00
CA TYR A 26 7.21 13.17 -8.28
C TYR A 26 8.02 12.01 -8.88
N SER A 27 7.87 11.80 -10.18
CA SER A 27 8.61 10.79 -10.93
C SER A 27 9.26 11.40 -12.15
N TYR A 28 10.50 10.99 -12.43
CA TYR A 28 11.21 11.30 -13.65
C TYR A 28 11.57 10.02 -14.40
N HIS A 29 11.47 10.05 -15.71
CA HIS A 29 11.57 8.87 -16.56
C HIS A 29 12.63 9.06 -17.62
N VAL A 30 13.65 8.20 -17.58
CA VAL A 30 14.71 8.08 -18.56
C VAL A 30 14.36 6.94 -19.51
N ARG A 31 14.24 7.23 -20.80
CA ARG A 31 14.00 6.23 -21.84
C ARG A 31 15.31 5.77 -22.43
N SER A 32 15.41 4.48 -22.75
CA SER A 32 16.52 3.96 -23.54
C SER A 32 16.49 4.54 -24.96
N LYS A 33 17.64 4.59 -25.64
CA LYS A 33 17.77 5.09 -27.03
C LYS A 33 16.83 4.39 -28.00
N ASN A 34 16.53 3.12 -27.74
CA ASN A 34 15.72 2.25 -28.57
C ASN A 34 14.22 2.31 -28.18
N GLU A 35 13.86 3.10 -27.18
CA GLU A 35 12.52 3.27 -26.57
C GLU A 35 11.84 2.02 -25.99
N LYS A 36 12.45 0.83 -26.14
CA LYS A 36 11.96 -0.45 -25.61
C LYS A 36 12.04 -0.58 -24.08
N SER A 37 12.71 0.34 -23.41
CA SER A 37 12.82 0.32 -21.95
C SER A 37 12.87 1.71 -21.33
N LYS A 38 12.44 1.76 -20.07
CA LYS A 38 12.23 2.98 -19.32
C LYS A 38 12.67 2.76 -17.88
N LEU A 39 13.49 3.68 -17.37
CA LEU A 39 13.89 3.77 -15.97
C LEU A 39 13.16 4.97 -15.34
N GLY A 40 12.34 4.72 -14.33
CA GLY A 40 11.69 5.71 -13.50
C GLY A 40 12.45 5.91 -12.19
N LEU A 41 12.65 7.17 -11.82
CA LEU A 41 13.15 7.60 -10.52
C LEU A 41 12.03 8.37 -9.82
N GLY A 42 11.65 7.95 -8.63
CA GLY A 42 10.55 8.51 -7.87
C GLY A 42 11.01 9.02 -6.51
N ILE A 43 10.44 10.14 -6.08
CA ILE A 43 10.51 10.63 -4.71
C ILE A 43 9.10 10.96 -4.22
N GLU A 44 8.90 10.86 -2.92
CA GLU A 44 7.64 11.20 -2.28
C GLU A 44 7.84 11.93 -0.96
N LEU A 45 6.85 12.73 -0.61
CA LEU A 45 6.67 13.35 0.69
C LEU A 45 5.29 12.95 1.21
N ARG A 46 5.22 12.59 2.49
CA ARG A 46 3.97 12.19 3.15
C ARG A 46 3.81 12.89 4.49
N ALA A 47 2.58 13.26 4.83
CA ALA A 47 2.20 13.63 6.19
C ALA A 47 1.13 12.65 6.67
N LEU A 48 1.32 12.11 7.86
CA LEU A 48 0.45 11.14 8.51
C LEU A 48 0.03 11.68 9.86
N GLN A 49 -1.27 11.81 10.09
CA GLN A 49 -1.84 11.90 11.42
C GLN A 49 -2.19 10.48 11.89
N PHE A 50 -1.61 10.08 13.02
CA PHE A 50 -1.95 8.84 13.72
C PHE A 50 -2.65 9.18 15.02
N ALA A 51 -3.83 8.60 15.25
CA ALA A 51 -4.59 8.79 16.48
C ALA A 51 -4.95 7.45 17.13
N ILE A 52 -5.02 7.47 18.46
CA ILE A 52 -5.45 6.35 19.28
C ILE A 52 -6.66 6.80 20.10
N ASN A 53 -7.77 6.11 19.92
CA ASN A 53 -8.92 6.21 20.81
C ASN A 53 -8.70 5.29 22.01
N LYS A 54 -8.18 5.86 23.11
CA LYS A 54 -7.82 5.09 24.29
C LYS A 54 -9.03 4.66 25.12
N SER A 55 -10.22 5.24 24.94
CA SER A 55 -11.42 4.77 25.66
C SER A 55 -11.78 3.34 25.28
N LYS A 56 -11.68 2.99 23.98
CA LYS A 56 -11.83 1.62 23.48
C LYS A 56 -10.78 0.65 24.05
N LEU A 57 -9.63 1.17 24.50
CA LEU A 57 -8.58 0.37 25.15
C LEU A 57 -8.88 0.18 26.63
N THR A 58 -9.37 1.20 27.33
CA THR A 58 -9.79 1.11 28.73
C THR A 58 -10.91 0.09 28.92
N ASP A 59 -11.88 0.04 28.01
CA ASP A 59 -12.97 -0.95 28.04
C ASP A 59 -12.45 -2.40 27.90
N ALA A 60 -11.32 -2.59 27.21
CA ALA A 60 -10.72 -3.91 26.95
C ALA A 60 -9.63 -4.32 27.97
N LEU A 61 -8.90 -3.36 28.55
CA LEU A 61 -7.69 -3.59 29.37
C LEU A 61 -7.83 -3.12 30.83
N GLY A 62 -8.89 -2.41 31.18
CA GLY A 62 -9.11 -1.81 32.50
C GLY A 62 -8.51 -0.40 32.66
N SER A 63 -8.56 0.12 33.89
CA SER A 63 -8.19 1.51 34.21
C SER A 63 -6.67 1.72 34.35
N ASP A 64 -5.98 1.98 33.24
CA ASP A 64 -4.59 2.48 33.23
C ASP A 64 -4.58 4.02 33.01
N PRO A 65 -3.94 4.82 33.89
CA PRO A 65 -3.80 6.28 33.73
C PRO A 65 -3.18 6.72 32.39
N LEU A 66 -2.33 5.92 31.75
CA LEU A 66 -1.78 6.19 30.41
C LEU A 66 -2.81 6.03 29.29
N LEU A 67 -3.94 5.37 29.58
CA LEU A 67 -5.06 5.12 28.66
C LEU A 67 -6.17 6.19 28.76
N ASN A 68 -5.98 7.30 29.48
CA ASN A 68 -6.99 8.36 29.55
C ASN A 68 -6.91 9.32 28.34
N GLY A 69 -8.07 9.66 27.77
CA GLY A 69 -8.23 10.62 26.65
C GLY A 69 -7.93 10.08 25.24
N SER A 70 -8.10 10.91 24.21
CA SER A 70 -7.68 10.62 22.84
C SER A 70 -6.44 11.43 22.50
N SER A 71 -5.41 10.81 21.92
CA SER A 71 -4.22 11.52 21.46
C SER A 71 -3.95 11.26 19.98
N SER A 72 -3.61 12.33 19.26
CA SER A 72 -3.17 12.28 17.86
C SER A 72 -1.79 12.89 17.72
N LYS A 73 -0.96 12.33 16.84
CA LYS A 73 0.37 12.85 16.50
C LYS A 73 0.53 12.89 15.00
N ILE A 74 1.21 13.92 14.51
CA ILE A 74 1.51 14.10 13.09
C ILE A 74 2.98 13.75 12.86
N GLY A 75 3.24 12.90 11.88
CA GLY A 75 4.57 12.60 11.38
C GLY A 75 4.69 13.01 9.91
N ILE A 76 5.79 13.67 9.55
CA ILE A 76 6.14 13.96 8.15
C ILE A 76 7.25 13.01 7.75
N ASP A 77 7.13 12.36 6.62
CA ASP A 77 8.15 11.43 6.14
C ASP A 77 8.37 11.56 4.64
N ALA A 78 9.41 10.90 4.14
CA ALA A 78 9.76 10.87 2.74
C ALA A 78 10.07 9.45 2.28
N GLY A 79 10.07 9.26 0.97
CA GLY A 79 10.39 7.99 0.34
C GLY A 79 11.02 8.21 -1.03
N ALA A 80 11.63 7.15 -1.53
CA ALA A 80 12.23 7.14 -2.85
C ALA A 80 12.12 5.76 -3.48
N GLY A 81 12.13 5.70 -4.81
CA GLY A 81 12.07 4.44 -5.54
C GLY A 81 12.66 4.52 -6.93
N VAL A 82 13.03 3.35 -7.43
CA VAL A 82 13.52 3.14 -8.78
C VAL A 82 12.67 2.05 -9.41
N TYR A 83 12.23 2.28 -10.64
CA TYR A 83 11.42 1.32 -11.38
C TYR A 83 11.98 1.16 -12.79
N TRP A 84 12.22 -0.07 -13.23
CA TRP A 84 12.62 -0.36 -14.59
C TRP A 84 11.53 -1.17 -15.27
N THR A 85 11.24 -0.85 -16.53
CA THR A 85 10.26 -1.58 -17.33
C THR A 85 10.70 -1.67 -18.78
N ASN A 86 10.38 -2.78 -19.42
CA ASN A 86 10.35 -2.95 -20.87
C ASN A 86 8.94 -3.41 -21.32
N ASP A 87 8.83 -3.93 -22.54
CA ASP A 87 7.56 -4.39 -23.12
C ASP A 87 6.87 -5.55 -22.36
N LYS A 88 7.62 -6.30 -21.53
CA LYS A 88 7.11 -7.49 -20.83
C LYS A 88 7.38 -7.47 -19.33
N LEU A 89 8.63 -7.22 -18.95
CA LEU A 89 9.10 -7.26 -17.57
C LEU A 89 9.08 -5.86 -16.96
N SER A 90 8.59 -5.77 -15.74
CA SER A 90 8.80 -4.62 -14.89
C SER A 90 9.34 -5.05 -13.52
N VAL A 91 10.30 -4.30 -13.00
CA VAL A 91 10.92 -4.52 -11.69
C VAL A 91 11.09 -3.18 -10.98
N GLY A 92 10.83 -3.16 -9.68
CA GLY A 92 10.91 -1.95 -8.87
C GLY A 92 11.51 -2.22 -7.50
N ILE A 93 12.20 -1.21 -6.99
CA ILE A 93 12.59 -1.13 -5.58
C ILE A 93 12.17 0.22 -5.03
N ALA A 94 11.63 0.23 -3.82
CA ALA A 94 11.21 1.47 -3.16
C ALA A 94 11.44 1.38 -1.66
N ALA A 95 11.80 2.51 -1.07
CA ALA A 95 11.91 2.67 0.36
C ALA A 95 10.98 3.81 0.79
N SER A 96 10.00 3.50 1.64
CA SER A 96 9.15 4.50 2.27
C SER A 96 9.54 4.70 3.73
N GLN A 97 9.15 5.84 4.29
CA GLN A 97 9.40 6.21 5.68
C GLN A 97 10.89 6.33 6.02
N LEU A 98 11.65 6.95 5.11
CA LEU A 98 13.11 7.09 5.20
C LEU A 98 13.56 7.94 6.39
N ILE A 99 12.79 8.97 6.75
CA ILE A 99 13.07 9.90 7.87
C ILE A 99 12.85 9.19 9.21
N GLN A 100 11.92 8.23 9.26
CA GLN A 100 11.50 7.55 10.48
C GLN A 100 10.94 8.48 11.54
N SER A 101 10.00 9.33 11.13
CA SER A 101 9.40 10.32 12.03
C SER A 101 8.83 9.68 13.30
N LYS A 102 9.15 10.30 14.44
CA LYS A 102 8.71 9.87 15.77
C LYS A 102 7.26 10.29 16.01
N LEU A 103 6.48 9.38 16.58
CA LEU A 103 5.12 9.55 17.01
C LEU A 103 5.07 9.36 18.53
N THR A 104 5.44 10.40 19.28
CA THR A 104 5.52 10.35 20.74
C THR A 104 4.14 10.58 21.36
N PHE A 105 3.55 9.56 21.98
CA PHE A 105 2.22 9.65 22.63
C PHE A 105 2.26 9.82 24.15
N ALA A 106 3.44 9.79 24.76
CA ALA A 106 3.63 9.87 26.21
C ALA A 106 4.52 11.07 26.59
N GLU A 107 3.91 12.25 26.63
CA GLU A 107 4.54 13.44 27.19
C GLU A 107 4.28 13.44 28.71
N GLY A 108 5.33 13.37 29.53
CA GLY A 108 5.23 13.49 31.01
C GLY A 108 5.72 12.31 31.86
N ALA A 109 6.07 11.17 31.26
CA ALA A 109 6.72 10.08 31.99
C ALA A 109 8.24 10.21 31.87
N SER A 110 8.91 10.55 32.98
CA SER A 110 10.33 10.91 33.08
C SER A 110 11.34 9.82 32.69
N ASN A 111 10.90 8.65 32.20
CA ASN A 111 11.75 7.49 31.91
C ASN A 111 11.44 6.75 30.57
N ILE A 112 10.68 7.33 29.65
CA ILE A 112 10.38 6.65 28.38
C ILE A 112 11.54 6.86 27.40
N LYS A 113 12.36 5.81 27.24
CA LYS A 113 13.49 5.78 26.29
C LYS A 113 13.07 5.49 24.85
N GLU A 114 11.88 4.92 24.63
CA GLU A 114 11.39 4.51 23.32
C GLU A 114 10.16 5.31 22.90
N SER A 115 10.26 6.02 21.77
CA SER A 115 9.11 6.64 21.10
C SER A 115 8.74 5.79 19.89
N GLY A 116 7.44 5.55 19.70
CA GLY A 116 6.91 4.95 18.49
C GLY A 116 7.40 5.74 17.28
N ARG A 117 7.76 5.07 16.19
CA ARG A 117 8.31 5.73 15.00
C ARG A 117 7.81 5.07 13.74
N LEU A 118 7.84 5.81 12.64
CA LEU A 118 7.56 5.28 11.31
C LEU A 118 8.73 4.43 10.84
N TYR A 119 8.63 3.10 10.91
CA TYR A 119 9.72 2.23 10.45
C TYR A 119 9.88 2.25 8.94
N ARG A 120 11.11 2.12 8.44
CA ARG A 120 11.36 2.04 6.99
C ARG A 120 10.73 0.77 6.43
N HIS A 121 10.06 0.91 5.29
CA HIS A 121 9.54 -0.23 4.53
C HIS A 121 10.28 -0.28 3.20
N TYR A 122 11.05 -1.35 3.01
CA TYR A 122 11.74 -1.63 1.76
C TYR A 122 10.89 -2.60 0.96
N ASN A 123 10.51 -2.21 -0.25
CA ASN A 123 9.68 -2.99 -1.15
C ASN A 123 10.49 -3.35 -2.40
N VAL A 124 10.35 -4.59 -2.83
CA VAL A 124 10.84 -5.08 -4.12
C VAL A 124 9.64 -5.65 -4.85
N THR A 125 9.41 -5.24 -6.10
CA THR A 125 8.26 -5.67 -6.90
C THR A 125 8.73 -6.17 -8.25
N ALA A 126 8.10 -7.21 -8.79
CA ALA A 126 8.31 -7.65 -10.15
C ALA A 126 7.00 -8.14 -10.77
N ASN A 127 6.82 -7.93 -12.07
CA ASN A 127 5.73 -8.51 -12.85
C ASN A 127 6.18 -8.77 -14.29
N TYR A 128 5.56 -9.75 -14.94
CA TYR A 128 5.89 -10.12 -16.32
C TYR A 128 4.62 -10.33 -17.15
N LYS A 129 4.50 -9.62 -18.28
CA LYS A 129 3.36 -9.70 -19.19
C LYS A 129 3.58 -10.79 -20.23
N ILE A 130 2.80 -11.87 -20.13
CA ILE A 130 2.77 -12.99 -21.06
C ILE A 130 1.56 -12.84 -21.97
N GLN A 131 1.75 -12.79 -23.28
CA GLN A 131 0.65 -12.86 -24.24
C GLN A 131 0.31 -14.33 -24.52
N THR A 132 -0.91 -14.76 -24.18
CA THR A 132 -1.35 -16.15 -24.36
C THR A 132 -2.36 -16.31 -25.50
N GLY A 133 -2.86 -15.22 -26.06
CA GLY A 133 -3.74 -15.19 -27.22
C GLY A 133 -3.81 -13.78 -27.83
N ASP A 134 -4.69 -13.59 -28.82
CA ASP A 134 -4.73 -12.34 -29.61
C ASP A 134 -5.10 -11.09 -28.79
N ASP A 135 -5.71 -11.25 -27.62
CA ASP A 135 -6.04 -10.14 -26.70
C ASP A 135 -6.03 -10.56 -25.23
N ILE A 136 -5.29 -11.62 -24.89
CA ILE A 136 -5.21 -12.16 -23.53
C ILE A 136 -3.80 -12.01 -23.01
N TYR A 137 -3.67 -11.34 -21.86
CA TYR A 137 -2.42 -11.20 -21.15
C TYR A 137 -2.51 -11.84 -19.77
N LEU A 138 -1.58 -12.74 -19.48
CA LEU A 138 -1.34 -13.27 -18.15
C LEU A 138 -0.17 -12.52 -17.52
N ILE A 139 -0.36 -11.98 -16.32
CA ILE A 139 0.57 -11.10 -15.63
C ILE A 139 0.85 -11.68 -14.25
N PRO A 140 1.74 -12.70 -14.14
CA PRO A 140 2.33 -13.07 -12.86
C PRO A 140 3.04 -11.86 -12.23
N ASN A 141 2.91 -11.73 -10.93
CA ASN A 141 3.52 -10.68 -10.14
C ASN A 141 3.98 -11.20 -8.78
N ALA A 142 4.99 -10.55 -8.22
CA ALA A 142 5.50 -10.84 -6.89
C ALA A 142 5.97 -9.54 -6.22
N MET A 143 5.84 -9.49 -4.90
CA MET A 143 6.39 -8.42 -4.08
C MET A 143 7.00 -8.99 -2.80
N ALA A 144 8.13 -8.43 -2.38
CA ALA A 144 8.71 -8.67 -1.07
C ALA A 144 8.79 -7.36 -0.30
N ARG A 145 8.47 -7.40 0.99
CA ARG A 145 8.52 -6.25 1.89
C ARG A 145 9.34 -6.57 3.13
N PHE A 146 10.26 -5.67 3.45
CA PHE A 146 11.15 -5.78 4.59
C PHE A 146 10.98 -4.57 5.49
N ILE A 147 10.71 -4.82 6.76
CA ILE A 147 10.53 -3.80 7.80
C ILE A 147 11.46 -4.15 8.95
N GLN A 148 12.13 -3.13 9.50
CA GLN A 148 13.03 -3.34 10.63
C GLN A 148 12.28 -3.97 11.82
N ASN A 149 12.86 -5.04 12.39
CA ASN A 149 12.32 -5.76 13.55
C ASN A 149 10.94 -6.40 13.31
N SER A 150 10.58 -6.71 12.06
CA SER A 150 9.35 -7.41 11.69
C SER A 150 9.69 -8.60 10.78
N PRO A 151 8.90 -9.68 10.80
CA PRO A 151 8.95 -10.70 9.76
C PRO A 151 8.80 -10.07 8.37
N SER A 152 9.54 -10.61 7.40
CA SER A 152 9.42 -10.24 5.99
C SER A 152 8.07 -10.70 5.42
N GLU A 153 7.48 -9.90 4.54
CA GLU A 153 6.23 -10.22 3.88
C GLU A 153 6.49 -10.54 2.40
N PHE A 154 5.78 -11.53 1.87
CA PHE A 154 5.88 -11.96 0.48
C PHE A 154 4.50 -12.11 -0.12
N ASP A 155 4.28 -11.44 -1.25
CA ASP A 155 3.05 -11.48 -2.02
C ASP A 155 3.36 -12.11 -3.38
N PHE A 156 2.48 -13.01 -3.81
CA PHE A 156 2.51 -13.61 -5.14
C PHE A 156 1.13 -13.46 -5.77
N GLY A 157 1.09 -13.23 -7.07
CA GLY A 157 -0.19 -13.10 -7.74
C GLY A 157 -0.10 -13.34 -9.23
N VAL A 158 -1.28 -13.43 -9.83
CA VAL A 158 -1.46 -13.52 -11.26
C VAL A 158 -2.70 -12.77 -11.67
N ASN A 159 -2.57 -11.89 -12.67
CA ASN A 159 -3.68 -11.17 -13.26
C ASN A 159 -3.90 -11.65 -14.70
N LEU A 160 -5.14 -11.88 -15.07
CA LEU A 160 -5.58 -12.06 -16.44
C LEU A 160 -6.17 -10.73 -16.92
N ASP A 161 -5.66 -10.17 -18.00
CA ASP A 161 -6.26 -9.02 -18.69
C ASP A 161 -6.79 -9.48 -20.06
N TYR A 162 -8.03 -9.15 -20.34
CA TYR A 162 -8.71 -9.45 -21.59
C TYR A 162 -9.15 -8.17 -22.28
N LYS A 163 -8.60 -7.93 -23.48
CA LYS A 163 -8.91 -6.78 -24.35
C LYS A 163 -8.76 -5.43 -23.65
N GLU A 164 -7.96 -5.33 -22.58
CA GLU A 164 -7.88 -4.15 -21.70
C GLU A 164 -9.26 -3.66 -21.18
N LYS A 165 -10.26 -4.55 -21.20
CA LYS A 165 -11.65 -4.27 -20.83
C LYS A 165 -12.04 -4.99 -19.56
N PHE A 166 -11.69 -6.26 -19.45
CA PHE A 166 -11.96 -7.08 -18.28
C PHE A 166 -10.65 -7.58 -17.73
N TRP A 167 -10.56 -7.64 -16.42
CA TRP A 167 -9.43 -8.26 -15.78
C TRP A 167 -9.89 -9.02 -14.54
N ALA A 168 -9.19 -10.09 -14.24
CA ALA A 168 -9.36 -10.89 -13.03
C ALA A 168 -7.99 -11.17 -12.45
N GLY A 169 -7.90 -11.47 -11.17
CA GLY A 169 -6.65 -11.84 -10.56
C GLY A 169 -6.82 -12.61 -9.27
N LEU A 170 -5.77 -13.34 -8.94
CA LEU A 170 -5.60 -14.05 -7.69
C LEU A 170 -4.29 -13.57 -7.08
N ASN A 171 -4.32 -13.14 -5.82
CA ASN A 171 -3.12 -12.85 -5.06
C ASN A 171 -3.12 -13.67 -3.78
N TRP A 172 -1.92 -13.94 -3.30
CA TRP A 172 -1.65 -14.62 -2.04
C TRP A 172 -0.56 -13.86 -1.31
N ARG A 173 -0.90 -13.36 -0.13
CA ARG A 173 0.06 -12.86 0.84
C ARG A 173 0.38 -13.98 1.80
N MET A 174 1.62 -14.46 1.72
CA MET A 174 2.10 -15.61 2.47
C MET A 174 1.82 -15.43 3.97
N ASN A 175 1.19 -16.44 4.58
CA ASN A 175 0.80 -16.48 6.00
C ASN A 175 -0.21 -15.39 6.45
N GLN A 176 -0.89 -14.72 5.51
CA GLN A 176 -1.90 -13.71 5.85
C GLN A 176 -3.23 -13.95 5.16
N PHE A 177 -3.30 -13.88 3.83
CA PHE A 177 -4.58 -13.98 3.11
C PHE A 177 -4.45 -14.31 1.63
N TRP A 178 -5.55 -14.80 1.08
CA TRP A 178 -5.80 -14.90 -0.36
C TRP A 178 -6.73 -13.78 -0.81
N SER A 179 -6.54 -13.26 -2.02
CA SER A 179 -7.35 -12.19 -2.58
C SER A 179 -7.82 -12.57 -3.98
N LEU A 180 -9.13 -12.58 -4.17
CA LEU A 180 -9.78 -12.71 -5.46
C LEU A 180 -10.21 -11.32 -5.93
N GLN A 181 -9.76 -10.95 -7.13
CA GLN A 181 -10.03 -9.61 -7.67
C GLN A 181 -10.58 -9.69 -9.08
N ALA A 182 -11.48 -8.78 -9.40
CA ALA A 182 -12.02 -8.61 -10.74
C ALA A 182 -12.33 -7.15 -11.01
N GLY A 183 -12.31 -6.77 -12.28
CA GLY A 183 -12.80 -5.46 -12.66
C GLY A 183 -13.04 -5.29 -14.14
N VAL A 184 -13.71 -4.20 -14.45
CA VAL A 184 -14.20 -3.87 -15.79
C VAL A 184 -13.98 -2.40 -16.11
N LYS A 185 -13.52 -2.13 -17.32
CA LYS A 185 -13.41 -0.80 -17.91
C LYS A 185 -14.72 -0.46 -18.63
N VAL A 186 -15.48 0.45 -18.04
CA VAL A 186 -16.76 0.98 -18.52
C VAL A 186 -16.53 2.32 -19.22
N LEU A 187 -17.18 2.53 -20.37
CA LEU A 187 -17.13 3.79 -21.15
C LEU A 187 -15.70 4.28 -21.50
N GLN A 188 -14.72 3.36 -21.57
CA GLN A 188 -13.28 3.65 -21.81
C GLN A 188 -12.62 4.63 -20.81
N LYS A 189 -13.33 5.07 -19.76
CA LYS A 189 -12.86 6.10 -18.81
C LYS A 189 -13.08 5.74 -17.36
N ILE A 190 -13.99 4.82 -17.08
CA ILE A 190 -14.32 4.40 -15.73
C ILE A 190 -13.84 2.96 -15.59
N LYS A 191 -13.10 2.66 -14.52
CA LYS A 191 -12.77 1.28 -14.17
C LYS A 191 -13.36 0.97 -12.81
N LEU A 192 -14.18 -0.07 -12.76
CA LEU A 192 -14.72 -0.64 -11.54
C LEU A 192 -13.87 -1.85 -11.17
N THR A 193 -13.54 -1.96 -9.89
CA THR A 193 -12.79 -3.05 -9.31
C THR A 193 -13.53 -3.55 -8.09
N TYR A 194 -13.50 -4.85 -7.87
CA TYR A 194 -13.94 -5.49 -6.64
C TYR A 194 -12.87 -6.50 -6.22
N SER A 195 -12.54 -6.51 -4.94
CA SER A 195 -11.69 -7.52 -4.31
C SER A 195 -12.40 -8.17 -3.13
N TYR A 196 -12.12 -9.45 -2.97
CA TYR A 196 -12.58 -10.27 -1.87
C TYR A 196 -11.38 -10.97 -1.26
N ASP A 197 -11.09 -10.64 0.00
CA ASP A 197 -9.93 -11.13 0.72
C ASP A 197 -10.38 -12.15 1.76
N ILE A 198 -9.68 -13.28 1.81
CA ILE A 198 -9.91 -14.39 2.73
C ILE A 198 -8.66 -14.54 3.60
N TYR A 199 -8.78 -14.18 4.87
CA TYR A 199 -7.68 -14.23 5.82
C TYR A 199 -7.48 -15.64 6.37
N GLU A 200 -6.24 -16.12 6.31
CA GLU A 200 -5.82 -17.40 6.88
C GLU A 200 -5.93 -17.37 8.42
N ASN A 201 -5.71 -16.19 9.01
CA ASN A 201 -5.88 -15.92 10.44
C ASN A 201 -6.66 -14.60 10.63
N PRO A 202 -7.64 -14.52 11.55
CA PRO A 202 -8.38 -13.27 11.80
C PRO A 202 -7.44 -12.10 12.14
N ILE A 203 -7.63 -10.95 11.49
CA ILE A 203 -6.72 -9.79 11.60
C ILE A 203 -6.72 -9.19 13.02
N ASN A 204 -7.88 -9.15 13.69
CA ASN A 204 -7.98 -8.93 15.14
C ASN A 204 -9.38 -9.35 15.68
N VAL A 205 -9.57 -9.17 16.99
CA VAL A 205 -10.86 -9.39 17.70
C VAL A 205 -11.94 -8.33 17.41
N PHE A 206 -11.60 -7.26 16.68
CA PHE A 206 -12.47 -6.15 16.30
C PHE A 206 -12.91 -6.17 14.82
N SER A 207 -12.30 -7.01 13.98
CA SER A 207 -12.67 -7.22 12.59
C SER A 207 -13.80 -8.24 12.57
N GLY A 208 -14.95 -7.88 12.00
CA GLY A 208 -16.18 -8.66 12.02
C GLY A 208 -16.16 -9.98 11.20
N GLY A 209 -14.99 -10.57 10.94
CA GLY A 209 -14.85 -11.82 10.20
C GLY A 209 -13.42 -12.08 9.70
N SER A 210 -13.25 -13.24 9.05
CA SER A 210 -12.04 -13.65 8.30
C SER A 210 -12.07 -13.20 6.84
N GLU A 211 -12.92 -12.25 6.51
CA GLU A 211 -13.25 -11.88 5.14
C GLU A 211 -13.32 -10.35 5.01
N ALA A 212 -12.85 -9.81 3.89
CA ALA A 212 -12.99 -8.39 3.56
C ALA A 212 -13.44 -8.18 2.12
N HIS A 213 -14.21 -7.12 1.91
CA HIS A 213 -14.73 -6.69 0.63
C HIS A 213 -14.23 -5.29 0.32
N GLU A 214 -13.58 -5.09 -0.81
CA GLU A 214 -13.20 -3.75 -1.26
C GLU A 214 -13.79 -3.45 -2.64
N ILE A 215 -14.16 -2.19 -2.83
CA ILE A 215 -14.70 -1.67 -4.09
C ILE A 215 -13.83 -0.50 -4.51
N GLY A 216 -13.32 -0.56 -5.74
CA GLY A 216 -12.50 0.47 -6.36
C GLY A 216 -13.22 1.13 -7.53
N LEU A 217 -13.09 2.45 -7.62
CA LEU A 217 -13.57 3.24 -8.74
C LEU A 217 -12.43 4.13 -9.24
N GLN A 218 -12.08 4.00 -10.51
CA GLN A 218 -11.03 4.78 -11.16
C GLN A 218 -11.59 5.56 -12.34
N PHE A 219 -11.18 6.82 -12.45
CA PHE A 219 -11.52 7.71 -13.56
C PHE A 219 -10.28 8.11 -14.36
N SER A 220 -10.37 8.02 -15.69
CA SER A 220 -9.35 8.51 -16.63
C SER A 220 -9.86 9.80 -17.28
N LEU A 221 -9.25 10.93 -16.88
CA LEU A 221 -9.69 12.27 -17.28
C LEU A 221 -9.18 12.71 -18.66
N LYS A 222 -8.16 12.04 -19.21
CA LYS A 222 -7.67 12.19 -20.60
C LYS A 222 -7.18 10.85 -21.15
N LYS A 223 -7.23 10.69 -22.47
CA LYS A 223 -6.67 9.56 -23.22
C LYS A 223 -5.24 9.90 -23.65
#